data_AF-A0A1Y4C7L0-F1
#
_entry.id   AF-A0A1Y4C7L0-F1
#
_cell.length_a   1.000
_cell.length_b   1.000
_cell.length_c   1.000
_cell.angle_alpha   90.00
_cell.angle_beta   90.00
_cell.angle_gamma   90.00
#
_symmetry.space_group_name_H-M   'P 1'
#
loop_
_entity.id
_entity.type
_entity.pdbx_description
1 polymer ?
#
loop_
_entity_poly.entity_id
_entity_poly.type
_entity_poly.pdbx_seq_one_letter_code
_entity_poly.pdbx_strand_id
1 'polypeptide(L)' 'MDYSNLKNKTIYDFCNDESIINDLVVSKEDFFRDLEEYPLLNAHVLIEYAEMTNNDELLQAVQSQYKAELEAENNE' A
#
# COMPACT_ATOMS: atom_id res chain seq x y z
N MET A 1 -4.18 9.42 -11.47
CA MET A 1 -4.12 9.67 -10.02
C MET A 1 -2.74 10.20 -9.68
N ASP A 2 -2.58 10.94 -8.59
CA ASP A 2 -1.26 11.41 -8.15
C ASP A 2 -0.63 10.39 -7.19
N TYR A 3 0.33 9.61 -7.68
CA TYR A 3 1.10 8.62 -6.90
C TYR A 3 2.40 9.19 -6.33
N SER A 4 2.52 10.52 -6.31
CA SER A 4 3.61 11.20 -5.63
C SER A 4 3.39 11.09 -4.11
N ASN A 5 4.44 10.74 -3.36
CA ASN A 5 4.44 10.66 -1.89
C ASN A 5 3.55 9.56 -1.29
N LEU A 6 3.74 8.32 -1.72
CA LEU A 6 3.01 7.14 -1.23
C LEU A 6 3.32 6.77 0.23
N LYS A 7 4.33 7.39 0.84
CA LYS A 7 4.61 7.26 2.28
C LYS A 7 3.60 7.99 3.17
N ASN A 8 2.82 8.91 2.61
CA ASN A 8 1.80 9.67 3.33
C ASN A 8 0.38 9.46 2.77
N LYS A 9 0.23 8.55 1.82
CA LYS A 9 -1.06 8.19 1.22
C LYS A 9 -1.31 6.71 1.42
N THR A 10 -2.55 6.35 1.64
CA THR A 10 -2.97 4.97 1.89
C THR A 10 -3.96 4.53 0.82
N ILE A 11 -4.39 3.26 0.88
CA ILE A 11 -5.42 2.77 -0.02
C ILE A 11 -6.72 3.60 0.01
N TYR A 12 -7.04 4.21 1.16
CA TYR A 12 -8.20 5.09 1.32
C TYR A 12 -8.11 6.40 0.51
N ASP A 13 -6.93 6.80 0.06
CA ASP A 13 -6.73 7.96 -0.82
C ASP A 13 -6.97 7.61 -2.30
N PHE A 14 -6.88 6.31 -2.67
CA PHE A 14 -6.92 5.85 -4.05
C PHE A 14 -8.17 5.03 -4.38
N CYS A 15 -8.77 4.39 -3.37
CA CYS A 15 -9.93 3.54 -3.52
C CYS A 15 -11.07 4.08 -2.65
N ASN A 16 -12.26 4.17 -3.23
CA ASN A 16 -13.52 4.44 -2.50
C ASN A 16 -14.46 3.22 -2.54
N ASP A 17 -14.04 2.11 -3.14
CA ASP A 17 -14.83 0.89 -3.18
C ASP A 17 -14.60 0.09 -1.91
N GLU A 18 -15.60 0.08 -1.02
CA GLU A 18 -15.53 -0.63 0.25
C GLU A 18 -15.31 -2.13 0.07
N SER A 19 -15.73 -2.72 -1.05
CA SER A 19 -15.54 -4.16 -1.30
C SER A 19 -14.07 -4.49 -1.49
N ILE A 20 -13.36 -3.66 -2.26
CA ILE A 20 -11.91 -3.82 -2.49
C ILE A 20 -11.13 -3.52 -1.22
N ILE A 21 -11.51 -2.46 -0.51
CA ILE A 21 -10.87 -2.10 0.77
C ILE A 21 -11.03 -3.23 1.78
N ASN A 22 -12.21 -3.83 1.91
CA ASN A 22 -12.46 -4.92 2.86
C ASN A 22 -11.74 -6.23 2.48
N ASP A 23 -11.37 -6.42 1.21
CA ASP A 23 -10.56 -7.56 0.78
C ASP A 23 -9.10 -7.42 1.21
N LEU A 24 -8.60 -6.19 1.24
CA LEU A 24 -7.20 -5.85 1.54
C LEU A 24 -6.96 -5.45 3.00
N VAL A 25 -7.98 -4.90 3.65
CA VAL A 25 -7.90 -4.33 4.99
C VAL A 25 -9.06 -4.82 5.84
N VAL A 26 -8.74 -5.59 6.88
CA VAL A 26 -9.75 -6.16 7.81
C VAL A 26 -10.54 -5.07 8.53
N SER A 27 -9.85 -4.01 8.97
CA SER A 27 -10.45 -2.87 9.65
C SER A 27 -9.55 -1.66 9.47
N LYS A 28 -10.17 -0.50 9.23
CA LYS A 28 -9.44 0.76 9.09
C LYS A 28 -8.62 1.09 10.33
N GLU A 29 -9.20 0.88 11.52
CA GLU A 29 -8.53 1.20 12.79
C GLU A 29 -7.33 0.29 13.04
N ASP A 30 -7.49 -1.02 12.80
CA ASP A 30 -6.39 -1.97 12.94
C ASP A 30 -5.29 -1.69 11.92
N PHE A 31 -5.64 -1.38 10.67
CA PHE A 31 -4.67 -1.00 9.65
C PHE A 31 -3.81 0.20 10.05
N PHE A 32 -4.42 1.29 10.54
CA PHE A 32 -3.63 2.45 10.97
C PHE A 32 -2.79 2.16 12.21
N ARG A 33 -3.28 1.33 13.13
CA ARG A 33 -2.48 0.90 14.29
C ARG A 33 -1.27 0.06 13.84
N ASP A 34 -1.49 -0.90 12.95
CA ASP A 34 -0.45 -1.77 12.44
C ASP A 34 0.56 -0.98 11.59
N LEU A 35 0.14 0.10 10.93
CA LEU A 35 1.05 1.02 10.23
C LEU A 35 2.01 1.77 11.16
N GLU A 36 1.61 2.05 12.40
CA GLU A 36 2.51 2.69 13.37
C GLU A 36 3.65 1.76 13.78
N GLU A 37 3.37 0.46 13.89
CA GLU A 37 4.36 -0.57 14.23
C GLU A 37 5.14 -1.06 13.00
N TYR A 38 4.45 -1.16 11.85
CA TYR A 38 4.97 -1.68 10.60
C TYR A 38 4.60 -0.82 9.39
N PRO A 39 5.34 0.28 9.14
CA PRO A 39 5.04 1.19 8.03
C PRO A 39 5.08 0.53 6.65
N LEU A 40 5.83 -0.58 6.50
CA LEU A 40 5.94 -1.32 5.25
C LEU A 40 4.63 -2.03 4.87
N LEU A 41 3.70 -2.24 5.83
CA LEU A 41 2.35 -2.71 5.55
C LEU A 41 1.65 -1.88 4.48
N ASN A 42 1.85 -0.55 4.48
CA ASN A 42 1.23 0.32 3.48
C ASN A 42 1.70 -0.04 2.06
N ALA A 43 2.98 -0.35 1.90
CA ALA A 43 3.53 -0.72 0.60
C ALA A 43 2.92 -2.02 0.10
N HIS A 44 2.82 -3.04 0.97
CA HIS A 44 2.20 -4.32 0.64
C HIS A 44 0.75 -4.17 0.20
N VAL A 45 -0.07 -3.44 0.98
CA VAL A 45 -1.47 -3.18 0.64
C VAL A 45 -1.60 -2.42 -0.68
N LEU A 46 -0.74 -1.43 -0.95
CA LEU A 46 -0.76 -0.69 -2.21
C LEU A 46 -0.31 -1.53 -3.41
N ILE A 47 0.62 -2.47 -3.21
CA ILE A 47 1.04 -3.44 -4.23
C ILE A 47 -0.13 -4.38 -4.56
N GLU A 48 -0.74 -5.01 -3.56
CA GLU A 48 -1.87 -5.91 -3.78
C GLU A 48 -3.04 -5.19 -4.46
N TYR A 49 -3.36 -3.96 -4.02
CA TYR A 49 -4.35 -3.13 -4.69
C TYR A 49 -4.01 -2.84 -6.14
N ALA A 50 -2.74 -2.52 -6.43
CA ALA A 50 -2.28 -2.28 -7.79
C ALA A 50 -2.45 -3.54 -8.65
N GLU A 51 -2.11 -4.72 -8.13
CA GLU A 51 -2.28 -5.99 -8.84
C GLU A 51 -3.75 -6.32 -9.08
N MET A 52 -4.62 -6.20 -8.06
CA MET A 52 -6.07 -6.41 -8.20
C MET A 52 -6.70 -5.49 -9.25
N THR A 53 -6.25 -4.24 -9.31
CA THR A 53 -6.79 -3.24 -10.23
C THR A 53 -6.04 -3.15 -11.57
N ASN A 54 -5.02 -3.98 -11.79
CA ASN A 54 -4.14 -3.93 -12.96
C ASN A 54 -3.54 -2.52 -13.18
N ASN A 55 -3.12 -1.88 -12.10
CA ASN A 55 -2.61 -0.52 -12.06
C ASN A 55 -1.08 -0.50 -11.98
N ASP A 56 -0.45 -0.75 -13.13
CA ASP A 56 1.01 -0.80 -13.26
C ASP A 56 1.70 0.50 -12.80
N GLU A 57 1.04 1.66 -12.98
CA GLU A 57 1.58 2.96 -12.55
C GLU A 57 1.72 3.04 -11.03
N LEU A 58 0.70 2.58 -10.28
CA LEU A 58 0.78 2.52 -8.83
C LEU A 58 1.85 1.52 -8.39
N LEU A 59 1.87 0.33 -9.00
CA LEU A 59 2.84 -0.71 -8.67
C LEU A 59 4.29 -0.20 -8.81
N GLN A 60 4.61 0.43 -9.94
CA GLN A 60 5.94 1.02 -10.16
C GLN A 60 6.23 2.16 -9.19
N ALA A 61 5.24 3.00 -8.88
CA ALA A 61 5.41 4.10 -7.93
C ALA A 61 5.71 3.59 -6.51
N VAL A 62 5.01 2.54 -6.06
CA VAL A 62 5.26 1.90 -4.75
C VAL A 62 6.65 1.28 -4.73
N GLN A 63 6.97 0.43 -5.72
CA GLN A 63 8.28 -0.23 -5.81
C GLN A 63 9.45 0.77 -5.83
N SER A 64 9.28 1.91 -6.51
CA SER A 64 10.31 2.95 -6.56
C SER A 64 10.46 3.69 -5.23
N GLN A 65 9.36 4.04 -4.56
CA GLN A 65 9.37 4.82 -3.32
C GLN A 65 9.71 4.00 -2.07
N TYR A 66 9.37 2.71 -2.06
CA TYR A 66 9.63 1.77 -0.97
C TYR A 66 10.78 0.81 -1.28
N LYS A 67 11.52 1.04 -2.38
CA LYS A 67 12.56 0.13 -2.86
C LYS A 67 13.50 -0.36 -1.76
N ALA A 68 14.07 0.57 -0.99
CA ALA A 68 15.03 0.27 0.05
C ALA A 68 14.43 -0.57 1.19
N GLU A 69 13.18 -0.30 1.57
CA GLU A 69 12.48 -1.06 2.62
C GLU A 69 12.10 -2.46 2.14
N LEU A 70 11.59 -2.59 0.91
CA LEU A 70 11.25 -3.89 0.29
C LEU A 70 12.48 -4.76 0.03
N GLU A 71 13.61 -4.16 -0.37
CA GLU A 71 14.88 -4.86 -0.55
C GLU A 71 15.48 -5.31 0.80
N ALA A 72 15.25 -4.57 1.88
CA ALA A 72 15.70 -4.95 3.22
C ALA A 72 14.92 -6.15 3.76
N GLU A 73 13.60 -6.18 3.58
CA GLU A 73 12.72 -7.30 3.98
C GLU A 73 13.07 -8.60 3.23
N ASN A 74 13.39 -8.52 1.93
CA ASN A 74 13.74 -9.69 1.12
C ASN A 74 15.16 -10.24 1.35
N ASN A 75 16.00 -9.54 2.11
CA ASN A 75 17.38 -9.95 2.41
C ASN A 75 17.53 -10.60 3.80
N GLU A 76 16.43 -10.83 4.52
CA GLU A 76 16.37 -11.66 5.74
C GLU A 76 16.27 -13.16 5.44
#